data_AF-A0A317W9G6-F1
#
_entry.id   AF-A0A317W9G6-F1
#
_cell.length_a   1.000
_cell.length_b   1.000
_cell.length_c   1.000
_cell.angle_alpha   90.00
_cell.angle_beta   90.00
_cell.angle_gamma   90.00
#
_symmetry.space_group_name_H-M   'P 1'
#
loop_
_entity.id
_entity.type
_entity.pdbx_description
1 polymer ?
#
loop_
_entity_poly.entity_id
_entity_poly.type
_entity_poly.pdbx_seq_one_letter_code
_entity_poly.pdbx_strand_id
1 'polypeptide(L)'
;IHMKDDPGFADDGRDLCRYRCESQAYQALHINGICKLGIVPYFYGIFESFDPQLLGSALESFEKYHNLPCAILLEYLPNATSFEHASLSSESISTAILNLKIIHGARVVHNDAYPKNTLIAPGTRSQRVVWIDFDVSIVF
;
A
#
# COMPACT_ATOMS: atom_id res chain seq x y z
N ILE A 1 2.12 -4.45 -12.90
CA ILE A 1 0.80 -5.09 -13.10
C ILE A 1 0.22 -4.54 -14.41
N HIS A 2 -0.32 -5.40 -15.27
CA HIS A 2 -0.91 -4.99 -16.56
C HIS A 2 -2.44 -4.94 -16.43
N MET A 3 -3.08 -3.90 -16.96
CA MET A 3 -4.53 -3.69 -16.83
C MET A 3 -5.36 -4.41 -17.90
N LYS A 4 -4.73 -4.97 -18.94
CA LYS A 4 -5.45 -5.62 -20.05
C LYS A 4 -5.91 -7.06 -19.75
N ASP A 5 -5.26 -7.73 -18.80
CA ASP A 5 -5.69 -9.03 -18.28
C ASP A 5 -6.55 -8.81 -17.03
N ASP A 6 -7.58 -7.98 -17.17
CA ASP A 6 -8.44 -7.60 -16.05
C ASP A 6 -9.16 -8.84 -15.49
N PRO A 7 -8.90 -9.24 -14.24
CA PRO A 7 -9.57 -10.38 -13.63
C PRO A 7 -11.05 -10.10 -13.32
N GLY A 8 -11.49 -8.84 -13.45
CA GLY A 8 -12.87 -8.42 -13.20
C GLY A 8 -13.20 -8.43 -11.70
N PHE A 9 -14.41 -8.91 -11.39
CA PHE A 9 -14.95 -8.95 -10.03
C PHE A 9 -15.24 -10.39 -9.61
N ALA A 10 -15.11 -10.67 -8.32
CA ALA A 10 -15.61 -11.89 -7.71
C ALA A 10 -17.14 -11.90 -7.68
N ASP A 11 -17.74 -13.08 -7.46
CA ASP A 11 -19.20 -13.25 -7.36
C ASP A 11 -19.86 -12.40 -6.26
N ASP A 12 -19.08 -12.03 -5.23
CA ASP A 12 -19.50 -11.17 -4.14
C ASP A 12 -19.29 -9.66 -4.42
N GLY A 13 -18.88 -9.31 -5.65
CA GLY A 13 -18.68 -7.94 -6.12
C GLY A 13 -17.32 -7.33 -5.78
N ARG A 14 -16.40 -8.07 -5.14
CA ARG A 14 -15.05 -7.56 -4.87
C ARG A 14 -14.22 -7.45 -6.15
N ASP A 15 -13.49 -6.35 -6.29
CA ASP A 15 -12.54 -6.17 -7.39
C ASP A 15 -11.37 -7.15 -7.22
N LEU A 16 -11.05 -7.89 -8.29
CA LEU A 16 -9.94 -8.85 -8.30
C LEU A 16 -8.65 -8.22 -8.83
N CYS A 17 -8.72 -7.01 -9.37
CA CYS A 17 -7.55 -6.30 -9.88
C CYS A 17 -6.78 -5.68 -8.72
N ARG A 18 -5.67 -6.33 -8.34
CA ARG A 18 -4.77 -5.88 -7.27
C ARG A 18 -4.35 -4.42 -7.36
N TYR A 19 -4.04 -3.95 -8.57
CA TYR A 19 -3.69 -2.54 -8.79
C TYR A 19 -4.86 -1.60 -8.48
N ARG A 20 -6.09 -1.94 -8.90
CA ARG A 20 -7.27 -1.12 -8.60
C ARG A 20 -7.59 -1.13 -7.11
N CYS A 21 -7.53 -2.29 -6.46
CA CYS A 21 -7.72 -2.38 -5.01
C CYS A 21 -6.72 -1.49 -4.26
N GLU A 22 -5.43 -1.61 -4.57
CA GLU A 22 -4.39 -0.85 -3.87
C GLU A 22 -4.48 0.66 -4.16
N SER A 23 -4.69 1.04 -5.42
CA SER A 23 -4.79 2.46 -5.81
C SER A 23 -6.02 3.14 -5.20
N GLN A 24 -7.18 2.48 -5.22
CA GLN A 24 -8.40 2.99 -4.59
C GLN A 24 -8.22 3.13 -3.07
N ALA A 25 -7.55 2.17 -2.43
CA ALA A 25 -7.27 2.24 -1.00
C ALA A 25 -6.38 3.43 -0.66
N TYR A 26 -5.25 3.61 -1.34
CA TYR A 26 -4.37 4.76 -1.09
C TYR A 26 -5.04 6.10 -1.41
N GLN A 27 -5.88 6.18 -2.45
CA GLN A 27 -6.69 7.37 -2.73
C GLN A 27 -7.66 7.67 -1.57
N ALA A 28 -8.40 6.68 -1.08
CA ALA A 28 -9.32 6.84 0.04
C ALA A 28 -8.58 7.25 1.33
N LEU A 29 -7.46 6.59 1.64
CA LEU A 29 -6.60 6.92 2.78
C LEU A 29 -6.03 8.35 2.68
N HIS A 30 -5.65 8.78 1.47
CA HIS A 30 -5.14 10.13 1.23
C HIS A 30 -6.23 11.19 1.43
N ILE A 31 -7.41 11.00 0.84
CA ILE A 31 -8.55 11.94 0.94
C ILE A 31 -9.01 12.08 2.40
N ASN A 32 -9.00 10.99 3.17
CA ASN A 32 -9.32 11.00 4.59
C ASN A 32 -8.17 11.47 5.50
N GLY A 33 -7.04 11.89 4.93
CA GLY A 33 -5.90 12.43 5.67
C GLY A 33 -5.05 11.41 6.43
N ILE A 34 -5.27 10.11 6.22
CA ILE A 34 -4.57 9.04 6.95
C ILE A 34 -3.08 9.00 6.61
N CYS A 35 -2.71 9.27 5.35
CA CYS A 35 -1.31 9.41 4.92
C CYS A 35 -0.54 10.46 5.75
N LYS A 36 -1.18 11.56 6.15
CA LYS A 36 -0.54 12.63 6.93
C LYS A 36 -0.28 12.23 8.38
N LEU A 37 -0.99 11.22 8.89
CA LEU A 37 -0.77 10.66 10.22
C LEU A 37 0.45 9.74 10.27
N GLY A 38 1.02 9.37 9.11
CA GLY A 38 2.15 8.45 9.03
C GLY A 38 1.82 7.01 9.40
N ILE A 39 0.53 6.65 9.39
CA ILE A 39 -0.02 5.31 9.67
C ILE A 39 0.11 4.39 8.45
N VAL A 40 0.13 4.98 7.27
CA VAL A 40 0.38 4.36 5.96
C VAL A 40 1.42 5.23 5.25
N PRO A 41 2.12 4.72 4.22
CA PRO A 41 3.00 5.54 3.41
C PRO A 41 2.26 6.76 2.85
N TYR A 42 2.97 7.88 2.73
CA TYR A 42 2.41 9.02 2.00
C TYR A 42 2.18 8.66 0.53
N PHE A 43 0.95 8.85 0.04
CA PHE A 43 0.58 8.62 -1.35
C PHE A 43 0.86 9.86 -2.20
N TYR A 44 1.72 9.73 -3.22
CA TYR A 44 2.09 10.81 -4.13
C TYR A 44 1.27 10.83 -5.43
N GLY A 45 0.77 9.67 -5.87
CA GLY A 45 -0.03 9.58 -7.09
C GLY A 45 0.02 8.20 -7.74
N ILE A 46 -0.66 8.10 -8.88
CA ILE A 46 -0.67 6.91 -9.73
C ILE A 46 -0.16 7.24 -11.13
N PHE A 47 0.42 6.24 -11.77
CA PHE A 47 0.78 6.25 -13.18
C PHE A 47 0.06 5.12 -13.88
N GLU A 48 -0.71 5.43 -14.91
CA GLU A 48 -1.39 4.44 -15.74
C GLU A 48 -0.71 4.36 -17.10
N SER A 49 -0.40 3.14 -17.54
CA SER A 49 0.19 2.86 -18.86
C SER A 49 1.40 3.76 -19.18
N PHE A 50 2.33 3.88 -18.25
CA PHE A 50 3.51 4.75 -18.44
C PHE A 50 4.63 4.00 -19.16
N ASP A 51 5.46 4.73 -19.90
CA ASP A 51 6.68 4.20 -20.51
C ASP A 51 7.75 3.96 -19.42
N PRO A 52 8.17 2.70 -19.17
CA PRO A 52 9.20 2.38 -18.18
C PRO A 52 10.51 3.14 -18.39
N GLN A 53 10.85 3.49 -19.63
CA GLN A 53 12.09 4.21 -19.96
C GLN A 53 12.14 5.61 -19.32
N LEU A 54 10.98 6.20 -19.00
CA LEU A 54 10.91 7.50 -18.31
C LEU A 54 11.49 7.47 -16.90
N LEU A 55 11.59 6.28 -16.28
CA LEU A 55 12.15 6.09 -14.94
C LEU A 55 13.55 5.45 -14.97
N GLY A 56 14.17 5.38 -16.15
CA GLY A 56 15.53 4.91 -16.36
C GLY A 56 15.70 3.40 -16.21
N SER A 57 16.95 2.97 -16.03
CA SER A 57 17.34 1.55 -16.05
C SER A 57 16.73 0.70 -14.94
N ALA A 58 16.21 1.33 -13.88
CA ALA A 58 15.60 0.64 -12.74
C ALA A 58 14.38 -0.22 -13.14
N LEU A 59 13.75 0.08 -14.28
CA LEU A 59 12.57 -0.62 -14.78
C LEU A 59 12.81 -1.39 -16.10
N GLU A 60 14.07 -1.65 -16.46
CA GLU A 60 14.43 -2.42 -17.69
C GLU A 60 13.73 -3.79 -17.76
N SER A 61 13.45 -4.41 -16.61
CA SER A 61 12.71 -5.68 -16.56
C SER A 61 11.30 -5.58 -17.14
N PHE A 62 10.71 -4.39 -17.17
CA PHE A 62 9.37 -4.15 -17.72
C PHE A 62 9.36 -3.95 -19.25
N GLU A 63 10.52 -3.73 -19.88
CA GLU A 63 10.62 -3.50 -21.34
C GLU A 63 10.19 -4.72 -22.16
N LYS A 64 10.30 -5.92 -21.59
CA LYS A 64 9.98 -7.18 -22.26
C LYS A 64 8.48 -7.46 -22.34
N TYR A 65 7.66 -6.69 -21.62
CA TYR A 65 6.21 -6.91 -21.59
C TYR A 65 5.52 -6.12 -22.69
N HIS A 66 4.59 -6.77 -23.38
CA HIS A 66 3.80 -6.14 -24.46
C HIS A 66 2.89 -5.00 -23.97
N ASN A 67 2.59 -4.94 -22.67
CA ASN A 67 1.67 -3.99 -22.08
C ASN A 67 2.42 -3.01 -21.17
N LEU A 68 2.11 -1.71 -21.29
CA LEU A 68 2.67 -0.71 -20.39
C LEU A 68 2.20 -0.95 -18.94
N PRO A 69 3.10 -0.82 -17.96
CA PRO A 69 2.74 -1.04 -16.55
C PRO A 69 1.90 0.11 -15.99
N CYS A 70 1.17 -0.20 -14.91
CA CYS A 70 0.63 0.79 -14.00
C CYS A 70 1.42 0.77 -12.68
N ALA A 71 1.52 1.91 -12.01
CA ALA A 71 2.26 2.08 -10.77
C ALA A 71 1.54 3.01 -9.79
N ILE A 72 1.85 2.82 -8.51
CA ILE A 72 1.44 3.65 -7.39
C ILE A 72 2.73 4.21 -6.78
N LEU A 73 2.81 5.53 -6.60
CA LEU A 73 3.97 6.18 -6.02
C LEU A 73 3.74 6.49 -4.55
N LEU A 74 4.57 5.92 -3.70
CA LEU A 74 4.46 5.96 -2.24
C LEU A 74 5.75 6.50 -1.59
N GLU A 75 5.60 6.95 -0.35
CA GLU A 75 6.72 7.27 0.54
C GLU A 75 7.70 6.11 0.67
N TYR A 76 8.97 6.38 0.40
CA TYR A 76 10.05 5.47 0.72
C TYR A 76 10.33 5.50 2.23
N LEU A 77 10.33 4.33 2.87
CA LEU A 77 10.54 4.17 4.31
C LEU A 77 11.93 3.57 4.56
N PRO A 78 12.99 4.38 4.76
CA PRO A 78 14.34 3.88 4.92
C PRO A 78 14.47 3.06 6.21
N ASN A 79 15.16 1.93 6.12
CA ASN A 79 15.44 1.03 7.25
C ASN A 79 14.18 0.51 7.97
N ALA A 80 13.04 0.48 7.28
CA ALA A 80 11.82 -0.12 7.82
C ALA A 80 11.98 -1.64 7.95
N THR A 81 11.47 -2.20 9.04
CA THR A 81 11.50 -3.65 9.30
C THR A 81 10.09 -4.17 9.49
N SER A 82 9.75 -5.27 8.82
CA SER A 82 8.45 -5.93 8.96
C SER A 82 8.25 -6.50 10.37
N PHE A 83 7.02 -6.46 10.88
CA PHE A 83 6.66 -7.06 12.16
C PHE A 83 6.95 -8.56 12.21
N GLU A 84 6.94 -9.24 11.06
CA GLU A 84 7.30 -10.66 10.96
C GLU A 84 8.74 -10.94 11.42
N HIS A 85 9.63 -9.97 11.26
CA HIS A 85 11.07 -10.12 11.56
C HIS A 85 11.55 -9.23 12.70
N ALA A 86 10.71 -8.33 13.21
CA ALA A 86 11.08 -7.37 14.24
C ALA A 86 10.87 -7.90 15.65
N SER A 87 11.71 -7.47 16.59
CA SER A 87 11.46 -7.62 18.02
C SER A 87 10.38 -6.63 18.46
N LEU A 88 9.13 -7.10 18.55
CA LEU A 88 7.97 -6.26 18.83
C LEU A 88 7.83 -5.93 20.32
N SER A 89 7.62 -4.64 20.62
CA SER A 89 7.17 -4.20 21.95
C SER A 89 5.63 -4.24 22.04
N SER A 90 5.09 -4.32 23.26
CA SER A 90 3.64 -4.22 23.47
C SER A 90 3.06 -2.88 22.99
N GLU A 91 3.86 -1.81 23.02
CA GLU A 91 3.49 -0.49 22.50
C GLU A 91 3.33 -0.51 20.97
N SER A 92 4.26 -1.13 20.23
CA SER A 92 4.18 -1.26 18.77
C SER A 92 2.95 -2.07 18.35
N ILE A 93 2.63 -3.15 19.07
CA ILE A 93 1.43 -3.96 18.82
C ILE A 93 0.15 -3.15 19.08
N SER A 94 0.10 -2.44 20.21
CA SER A 94 -1.05 -1.59 20.57
C SER A 94 -1.27 -0.49 19.53
N THR A 95 -0.17 0.11 19.06
CA THR A 95 -0.18 1.12 18.00
C THR A 95 -0.68 0.53 16.67
N ALA A 96 -0.23 -0.67 16.29
CA ALA A 96 -0.70 -1.34 15.08
C ALA A 96 -2.22 -1.56 15.08
N ILE A 97 -2.78 -2.02 16.21
CA ILE A 97 -4.21 -2.24 16.38
C ILE A 97 -4.99 -0.93 16.32
N LEU A 98 -4.50 0.13 16.98
CA LEU A 98 -5.11 1.45 16.92
C LEU A 98 -5.12 1.99 15.48
N ASN A 99 -4.00 1.85 14.80
CA ASN A 99 -3.83 2.27 13.41
C ASN A 99 -4.81 1.56 12.46
N LEU A 100 -5.06 0.26 12.62
CA LEU A 100 -6.11 -0.44 11.87
C LEU A 100 -7.50 0.13 12.11
N LYS A 101 -7.84 0.50 13.35
CA LYS A 101 -9.13 1.14 13.65
C LYS A 101 -9.27 2.49 12.95
N ILE A 102 -8.18 3.25 12.86
CA ILE A 102 -8.14 4.52 12.14
C ILE A 102 -8.31 4.30 10.63
N ILE A 103 -7.64 3.29 10.06
CA ILE A 103 -7.81 2.88 8.66
C ILE A 103 -9.26 2.47 8.37
N HIS A 104 -9.87 1.65 9.24
CA HIS A 104 -11.28 1.29 9.12
C HIS A 104 -12.20 2.53 9.19
N GLY A 105 -11.86 3.52 10.01
CA GLY A 105 -12.56 4.81 10.07
C GLY A 105 -12.54 5.58 8.75
N ALA A 106 -11.54 5.36 7.89
CA ALA A 106 -11.45 5.90 6.54
C ALA A 106 -12.18 5.03 5.49
N ARG A 107 -13.03 4.09 5.93
CA ARG A 107 -13.80 3.17 5.07
C ARG A 107 -12.93 2.23 4.22
N VAL A 108 -11.73 1.91 4.71
CA VAL A 108 -10.82 0.94 4.09
C VAL A 108 -10.65 -0.25 5.02
N VAL A 109 -10.88 -1.46 4.51
CA VAL A 109 -10.56 -2.72 5.20
C VAL A 109 -9.37 -3.36 4.51
N HIS A 110 -8.26 -3.54 5.22
CA HIS A 110 -7.01 -4.03 4.64
C HIS A 110 -7.11 -5.44 4.06
N ASN A 111 -7.88 -6.32 4.70
CA ASN A 111 -8.17 -7.69 4.27
C ASN A 111 -6.96 -8.66 4.16
N ASP A 112 -5.73 -8.21 4.42
CA ASP A 112 -4.51 -9.03 4.54
C ASP A 112 -3.63 -8.52 5.71
N ALA A 113 -4.24 -8.31 6.87
CA ALA A 113 -3.61 -7.66 8.04
C ALA A 113 -2.63 -8.59 8.81
N TYR A 114 -1.75 -9.29 8.10
CA TYR A 114 -0.70 -10.11 8.67
C TYR A 114 0.53 -9.27 9.05
N PRO A 115 1.35 -9.74 10.01
CA PRO A 115 2.57 -9.04 10.43
C PRO A 115 3.51 -8.65 9.28
N LYS A 116 3.57 -9.43 8.19
CA LYS A 116 4.37 -9.11 7.01
C LYS A 116 4.04 -7.73 6.39
N ASN A 117 2.78 -7.28 6.54
CA ASN A 117 2.21 -6.05 5.97
C ASN A 117 2.17 -4.88 6.97
N THR A 118 2.85 -5.04 8.11
CA THR A 118 3.05 -3.97 9.08
C THR A 118 4.55 -3.74 9.26
N LEU A 119 4.99 -2.50 9.14
CA LEU A 119 6.38 -2.10 9.25
C LEU A 119 6.61 -1.26 10.52
N ILE A 120 7.77 -1.43 11.14
CA ILE A 120 8.37 -0.45 12.04
C ILE A 120 9.36 0.37 11.22
N ALA A 121 9.05 1.64 11.01
CA ALA A 121 9.93 2.58 10.34
C ALA A 121 10.58 3.52 11.38
N PRO A 122 11.90 3.74 11.32
CA PRO A 122 12.52 4.80 12.11
C PRO A 122 11.88 6.16 11.79
N GLY A 123 11.69 6.99 12.82
CA GLY A 123 11.23 8.36 12.67
C GLY A 123 12.13 9.33 13.42
N THR A 124 12.00 10.62 13.11
CA THR A 124 12.85 11.68 13.69
C THR A 124 12.64 11.88 15.18
N ARG A 125 11.45 11.56 15.70
CA ARG A 125 11.11 11.66 17.13
C ARG A 125 10.83 10.31 17.78
N SER A 126 10.14 9.43 17.07
CA SER A 126 9.80 8.08 17.51
C SER A 126 9.66 7.16 16.31
N GLN A 127 9.75 5.85 16.54
CA GLN A 127 9.40 4.86 15.52
C GLN A 127 7.94 5.03 15.10
N ARG A 128 7.66 4.76 13.83
CA ARG A 128 6.31 4.73 13.25
C ARG A 128 5.93 3.28 12.98
N VAL A 129 4.69 2.94 13.29
CA VAL A 129 4.06 1.69 12.85
C VAL A 129 3.25 2.00 11.60
N VAL A 130 3.63 1.39 10.48
CA VAL A 130 3.11 1.71 9.15
C VAL A 130 2.48 0.47 8.51
N TRP A 131 1.25 0.60 8.01
CA TRP A 131 0.55 -0.45 7.25
C TRP A 131 0.80 -0.28 5.74
N ILE A 132 1.08 -1.38 5.05
CA ILE A 132 1.39 -1.44 3.62
C ILE A 132 0.63 -2.59 2.94
N ASP A 133 0.71 -2.70 1.61
CA ASP A 133 0.16 -3.83 0.84
C ASP A 133 -1.37 -3.93 0.91
N PHE A 134 -2.05 -2.96 0.30
CA PHE A 134 -3.51 -2.87 0.25
C PHE A 134 -4.10 -3.55 -1.01
N ASP A 135 -3.38 -4.49 -1.62
CA ASP A 135 -3.70 -5.07 -2.92
C ASP A 135 -4.94 -5.99 -2.95
N VAL A 136 -5.43 -6.40 -1.78
CA VAL A 136 -6.69 -7.15 -1.60
C VAL A 136 -7.69 -6.42 -0.70
N SER A 137 -7.43 -5.14 -0.44
CA SER A 137 -8.27 -4.32 0.43
C SER A 137 -9.66 -4.06 -0.17
N ILE A 138 -10.60 -3.68 0.69
CA ILE A 138 -11.97 -3.33 0.33
C ILE A 138 -12.22 -1.89 0.76
N VAL A 139 -12.71 -1.07 -0.17
CA VAL A 139 -13.07 0.33 0.05
C VAL A 139 -14.60 0.48 -0.04
N PHE A 140 -15.22 1.17 0.93
CA PHE A 140 -16.68 1.33 1.03
C PHE A 140 -17.16 2.76 0.76
#